data_AF-A0AAX3LZ84-F1
#
_entry.id   AF-A0AAX3LZ84-F1
#
_cell.length_a   1.000
_cell.length_b   1.000
_cell.length_c   1.000
_cell.angle_alpha   90.00
_cell.angle_beta   90.00
_cell.angle_gamma   90.00
#
_symmetry.space_group_name_H-M   'P 1'
#
loop_
_entity.id
_entity.type
_entity.pdbx_description
1 polymer ?
#
loop_
_entity_poly.entity_id
_entity_poly.type
_entity_poly.pdbx_seq_one_letter_code
_entity_poly.pdbx_strand_id
1 'polypeptide(L)'
;MSQREVHISVINVTDSELVLESKTNLAHGEWVVSPTNVTNNAKPVNFEADSDGFATGVEGTIYYKLPQGEITLYFDDPYVGSDGFSAQSSSPAYTVQVIGGSGNVCNVTYLVSNT
;
A
#
# COMPACT_ATOMS: atom_id res chain seq x y z
N MET A 1 -4.63 22.01 -3.82
CA MET A 1 -4.60 20.95 -4.84
C MET A 1 -3.32 20.18 -4.60
N SER A 2 -3.44 18.89 -4.34
CA SER A 2 -2.28 18.01 -4.23
C SER A 2 -1.50 18.01 -5.55
N GLN A 3 -0.18 17.84 -5.47
CA GLN A 3 0.69 17.69 -6.63
C GLN A 3 1.03 16.23 -6.93
N ARG A 4 0.92 15.36 -5.91
CA ARG A 4 1.25 13.92 -5.95
C ARG A 4 0.18 13.13 -5.23
N GLU A 5 -0.26 12.04 -5.84
CA GLU A 5 -1.31 11.17 -5.30
C GLU A 5 -0.92 9.71 -5.51
N VAL A 6 -1.18 8.87 -4.52
CA VAL A 6 -1.00 7.42 -4.64
C VAL A 6 -2.33 6.72 -4.35
N HIS A 7 -2.87 6.11 -5.40
CA HIS A 7 -4.08 5.31 -5.39
C HIS A 7 -3.67 3.85 -5.18
N ILE A 8 -4.02 3.30 -4.03
CA ILE A 8 -3.53 2.01 -3.57
C ILE A 8 -4.67 1.01 -3.63
N SER A 9 -4.48 -0.11 -4.32
CA SER A 9 -5.43 -1.22 -4.34
C SER A 9 -4.81 -2.46 -3.70
N VAL A 10 -5.44 -3.00 -2.67
CA VAL A 10 -5.01 -4.25 -2.02
C VAL A 10 -6.03 -5.34 -2.34
N ILE A 11 -5.55 -6.43 -2.93
CA ILE A 11 -6.34 -7.60 -3.26
C ILE A 11 -5.84 -8.76 -2.41
N ASN A 12 -6.71 -9.29 -1.55
CA ASN A 12 -6.40 -10.42 -0.70
C ASN A 12 -7.02 -11.71 -1.27
N VAL A 13 -6.15 -12.62 -1.73
CA VAL A 13 -6.51 -13.97 -2.16
C VAL A 13 -5.91 -15.05 -1.24
N THR A 14 -5.50 -14.67 -0.03
CA THR A 14 -5.11 -15.63 1.02
C THR A 14 -6.34 -16.28 1.66
N ASP A 15 -6.13 -17.23 2.56
CA ASP A 15 -7.23 -17.87 3.31
C ASP A 15 -7.64 -17.11 4.57
N SER A 16 -7.13 -15.89 4.80
CA SER A 16 -7.36 -15.13 6.03
C SER A 16 -7.51 -13.64 5.76
N GLU A 17 -8.24 -12.93 6.61
CA GLU A 17 -8.28 -11.47 6.55
C GLU A 17 -6.88 -10.87 6.79
N LEU A 18 -6.52 -9.85 6.01
CA LEU A 18 -5.37 -8.99 6.31
C LEU A 18 -5.80 -8.00 7.40
N VAL A 19 -5.28 -8.16 8.61
CA VAL A 19 -5.63 -7.29 9.75
C VAL A 19 -4.68 -6.10 9.78
N LEU A 20 -5.20 -4.89 9.63
CA LEU A 20 -4.40 -3.68 9.61
C LEU A 20 -3.69 -3.47 10.96
N GLU A 21 -2.40 -3.19 10.91
CA GLU A 21 -1.62 -2.87 12.12
C GLU A 21 -1.48 -1.36 12.34
N SER A 22 -1.52 -0.96 13.60
CA SER A 22 -1.47 0.45 14.03
C SER A 22 -0.13 1.14 13.76
N LYS A 23 0.92 0.40 13.39
CA LYS A 23 2.22 0.95 12.95
C LYS A 23 2.21 1.43 11.49
N THR A 24 1.12 1.21 10.76
CA THR A 24 0.88 1.81 9.44
C THR A 24 1.01 3.31 9.53
N ASN A 25 1.81 3.90 8.64
CA ASN A 25 2.13 5.32 8.69
C ASN A 25 2.44 5.87 7.29
N LEU A 26 2.36 7.20 7.20
CA LEU A 26 2.94 8.00 6.13
C LEU A 26 4.20 8.67 6.68
N ALA A 27 5.30 8.56 5.95
CA ALA A 27 6.49 9.37 6.19
C ALA A 27 6.27 10.79 5.64
N HIS A 28 5.54 10.91 4.54
CA HIS A 28 5.18 12.16 3.88
C HIS A 28 3.76 12.09 3.30
N GLY A 29 3.04 13.22 3.31
CA GLY A 29 1.67 13.31 2.81
C GLY A 29 0.61 13.01 3.87
N GLU A 30 -0.65 13.01 3.44
CA GLU A 30 -1.81 12.71 4.27
C GLU A 30 -2.72 11.64 3.64
N TRP A 31 -3.50 10.95 4.46
CA TRP A 31 -4.48 9.97 3.97
C TRP A 31 -5.76 10.69 3.55
N VAL A 32 -6.13 10.54 2.28
CA VAL A 32 -7.47 10.91 1.77
C VAL A 32 -8.46 9.80 2.10
N VAL A 33 -8.06 8.54 1.88
CA VAL A 33 -8.80 7.35 2.27
C VAL A 33 -7.86 6.43 3.05
N SER A 34 -8.05 6.34 4.37
CA SER A 34 -7.18 5.55 5.24
C SER A 34 -7.26 4.04 4.96
N PRO A 35 -6.14 3.31 5.15
CA PRO A 35 -6.12 1.86 5.13
C PRO A 35 -7.11 1.24 6.13
N THR A 36 -7.66 0.09 5.77
CA THR A 36 -8.53 -0.74 6.61
C THR A 36 -8.17 -2.22 6.46
N ASN A 37 -8.80 -3.11 7.23
CA ASN A 37 -8.67 -4.56 7.05
C ASN A 37 -9.11 -4.97 5.64
N VAL A 38 -8.50 -6.02 5.09
CA VAL A 38 -8.84 -6.53 3.75
C VAL A 38 -9.32 -7.97 3.85
N THR A 39 -10.63 -8.16 3.67
CA THR A 39 -11.26 -9.48 3.68
C THR A 39 -10.76 -10.36 2.53
N ASN A 40 -10.72 -11.68 2.74
CA ASN A 40 -10.27 -12.68 1.78
C ASN A 40 -11.33 -13.05 0.70
N ASN A 41 -11.90 -12.04 0.03
CA ASN A 41 -12.94 -12.24 -0.97
C ASN A 41 -12.48 -11.96 -2.41
N ALA A 42 -11.16 -11.84 -2.63
CA ALA A 42 -10.54 -11.51 -3.91
C ALA A 42 -11.02 -10.20 -4.56
N LYS A 43 -11.68 -9.31 -3.80
CA LYS A 43 -12.06 -7.98 -4.27
C LYS A 43 -11.02 -6.94 -3.84
N PRO A 44 -10.74 -5.95 -4.69
CA PRO A 44 -9.88 -4.84 -4.32
C PRO A 44 -10.51 -4.00 -3.21
N VAL A 45 -9.69 -3.63 -2.23
CA VAL A 45 -9.99 -2.55 -1.28
C VAL A 45 -9.03 -1.40 -1.60
N ASN A 46 -9.59 -0.20 -1.74
CA ASN A 46 -8.86 0.96 -2.25
C ASN A 46 -8.60 1.98 -1.14
N PHE A 47 -7.40 2.54 -1.14
CA PHE A 47 -6.93 3.60 -0.26
C PHE A 47 -6.29 4.71 -1.10
N GLU A 48 -6.10 5.87 -0.50
CA GLU A 48 -5.60 7.04 -1.19
C GLU A 48 -4.81 7.92 -0.23
N ALA A 49 -3.61 8.30 -0.65
CA ALA A 49 -2.78 9.29 0.03
C ALA A 49 -2.36 10.38 -0.95
N ASP A 50 -2.25 11.60 -0.48
CA ASP A 50 -1.89 12.76 -1.29
C ASP A 50 -0.87 13.66 -0.57
N SER A 51 -0.17 14.50 -1.35
CA SER A 51 0.85 15.40 -0.82
C SER A 51 0.20 16.53 -0.01
N ASP A 52 0.69 16.76 1.21
CA ASP A 52 0.15 17.71 2.19
C ASP A 52 0.88 19.09 2.19
N GLY A 53 1.74 19.36 1.20
CA GLY A 53 2.66 20.49 1.24
C GLY A 53 3.15 21.00 -0.11
N PHE A 54 3.92 22.09 -0.05
CA PHE A 54 4.58 22.66 -1.23
C PHE A 54 5.85 21.88 -1.55
N ALA A 55 5.94 21.33 -2.76
CA ALA A 55 7.09 20.56 -3.23
C ALA A 55 7.37 19.29 -2.39
N THR A 56 6.32 18.66 -1.84
CA THR A 56 6.41 17.36 -1.15
C THR A 56 5.84 16.23 -2.02
N GLY A 57 6.31 15.02 -1.76
CA GLY A 57 5.76 13.78 -2.32
C GLY A 57 4.84 13.07 -1.33
N VAL A 58 4.48 11.84 -1.67
CA VAL A 58 3.70 10.93 -0.83
C VAL A 58 4.51 9.68 -0.58
N GLU A 59 4.81 9.37 0.68
CA GLU A 59 5.57 8.18 1.04
C GLU A 59 4.93 7.52 2.25
N GLY A 60 4.75 6.20 2.19
CA GLY A 60 4.12 5.47 3.28
C GLY A 60 4.38 3.98 3.29
N THR A 61 4.01 3.38 4.42
CA THR A 61 4.07 1.94 4.61
C THR A 61 2.81 1.43 5.32
N ILE A 62 2.16 0.44 4.72
CA ILE A 62 1.01 -0.27 5.29
C ILE A 62 1.48 -1.63 5.80
N TYR A 63 1.07 -1.97 7.01
CA TYR A 63 1.39 -3.25 7.65
C TYR A 63 0.11 -4.05 7.90
N TYR A 64 0.12 -5.30 7.46
CA TYR A 64 -0.96 -6.24 7.66
C TYR A 64 -0.48 -7.49 8.37
N LYS A 65 -1.17 -7.85 9.45
CA LYS A 65 -0.97 -9.10 10.16
C LYS A 65 -1.80 -10.22 9.54
N LEU A 66 -1.17 -11.39 9.43
CA LEU A 66 -1.75 -12.67 9.05
C LEU A 66 -1.43 -13.74 10.13
N PRO A 67 -2.09 -14.91 10.13
CA PRO A 67 -1.83 -15.94 11.12
C PRO A 67 -0.38 -16.42 11.21
N GLN A 68 0.34 -16.43 10.08
CA GLN A 68 1.69 -17.00 9.97
C GLN A 68 2.77 -15.95 9.68
N GLY A 69 2.45 -14.66 9.78
CA GLY A 69 3.41 -13.59 9.50
C GLY A 69 2.77 -12.23 9.28
N GLU A 70 3.52 -11.36 8.64
CA GLU A 70 3.16 -9.98 8.35
C GLU A 70 3.47 -9.66 6.89
N ILE A 71 2.63 -8.80 6.30
CA ILE A 71 2.84 -8.20 4.99
C ILE A 71 3.15 -6.73 5.18
N THR A 72 4.24 -6.28 4.57
CA THR A 72 4.65 -4.87 4.51
C THR A 72 4.48 -4.39 3.08
N LEU A 73 3.71 -3.32 2.88
CA LEU A 73 3.49 -2.68 1.57
C LEU A 73 4.05 -1.26 1.61
N TYR A 74 4.99 -0.94 0.74
CA TYR A 74 5.68 0.35 0.68
C TYR A 74 5.39 1.06 -0.64
N PHE A 75 5.04 2.35 -0.57
CA PHE A 75 4.83 3.22 -1.72
C PHE A 75 5.51 4.58 -1.52
N ASP A 76 6.00 5.14 -2.62
CA ASP A 76 6.61 6.47 -2.73
C ASP A 76 6.29 7.08 -4.10
N ASP A 77 5.70 8.27 -4.10
CA ASP A 77 5.54 9.17 -5.25
C ASP A 77 6.21 10.51 -4.88
N PRO A 78 7.53 10.64 -5.13
CA PRO A 78 8.30 11.78 -4.68
C PRO A 78 8.00 13.03 -5.53
N TYR A 79 8.18 14.22 -4.94
CA TYR A 79 8.05 15.47 -5.72
C TYR A 79 9.01 15.51 -6.93
N VAL A 80 10.26 15.05 -6.71
CA VAL A 80 11.32 14.87 -7.71
C VAL A 80 11.91 13.48 -7.53
N GLY A 81 11.86 12.65 -8.57
CA GLY A 81 12.42 11.31 -8.52
C GLY A 81 11.66 10.34 -9.42
N SER A 82 11.69 9.08 -9.05
CA SER A 82 10.89 8.03 -9.69
C SER A 82 10.08 7.31 -8.62
N ASP A 83 8.88 6.95 -8.99
CA ASP A 83 7.93 6.29 -8.10
C ASP A 83 8.49 4.93 -7.65
N GLY A 84 8.29 4.61 -6.37
CA GLY A 84 8.84 3.43 -5.73
C GLY A 84 7.73 2.60 -5.10
N PHE A 85 7.62 1.33 -5.51
CA PHE A 85 6.67 0.40 -4.91
C PHE A 85 7.37 -0.90 -4.57
N SER A 86 7.17 -1.39 -3.35
CA SER A 86 7.68 -2.70 -2.94
C SER A 86 6.78 -3.36 -1.92
N ALA A 87 6.95 -4.67 -1.77
CA ALA A 87 6.26 -5.42 -0.74
C ALA A 87 7.15 -6.54 -0.22
N GLN A 88 6.95 -6.90 1.04
CA GLN A 88 7.67 -7.97 1.71
C GLN A 88 6.69 -8.81 2.54
N SER A 89 6.97 -10.11 2.61
CA SER A 89 6.35 -10.98 3.61
C SER A 89 7.41 -11.43 4.60
N SER A 90 7.06 -11.44 5.88
CA SER A 90 7.89 -12.02 6.94
C SER A 90 7.85 -13.55 6.96
N SER A 91 7.06 -14.18 6.10
CA SER A 91 6.78 -15.62 6.11
C SER A 91 6.77 -16.19 4.70
N PRO A 92 7.38 -17.37 4.46
CA PRO A 92 7.35 -18.00 3.14
C PRO A 92 5.95 -18.50 2.73
N ALA A 93 4.99 -18.51 3.66
CA ALA A 93 3.62 -18.92 3.40
C ALA A 93 2.84 -17.93 2.51
N TYR A 94 3.33 -16.70 2.36
CA TYR A 94 2.67 -15.66 1.59
C TYR A 94 3.62 -15.05 0.57
N THR A 95 3.05 -14.64 -0.55
CA THR A 95 3.74 -13.86 -1.57
C THR A 95 2.92 -12.62 -1.90
N VAL A 96 3.61 -11.57 -2.35
CA VAL A 96 2.99 -10.31 -2.75
C VAL A 96 3.48 -9.93 -4.13
N GLN A 97 2.56 -9.82 -5.08
CA GLN A 97 2.83 -9.22 -6.38
C GLN A 97 2.56 -7.73 -6.32
N VAL A 98 3.52 -6.94 -6.80
CA VAL A 98 3.43 -5.47 -6.88
C VAL A 98 3.26 -5.07 -8.34
N ILE A 99 2.21 -4.32 -8.65
CA ILE A 99 1.95 -3.75 -9.97
C ILE A 99 1.84 -2.24 -9.80
N GLY A 100 2.97 -1.56 -9.95
CA GLY A 100 3.07 -0.10 -9.86
C GLY A 100 2.89 0.57 -11.22
N GLY A 101 2.18 1.69 -11.23
CA GLY A 101 2.13 2.65 -12.33
C GLY A 101 3.18 3.74 -12.17
N SER A 102 3.02 4.83 -12.91
CA SER A 102 3.90 6.00 -12.81
C SER A 102 3.12 7.30 -13.05
N GLY A 103 3.62 8.43 -12.57
CA GLY A 103 3.10 9.75 -12.91
C GLY A 103 2.86 10.65 -11.70
N ASN A 104 1.99 11.64 -11.83
CA ASN A 104 1.62 12.50 -10.68
C ASN A 104 0.41 11.95 -9.89
N VAL A 105 -0.29 10.98 -10.48
CA VAL A 105 -1.33 10.19 -9.85
C VAL A 105 -0.94 8.74 -10.07
N CYS A 106 -0.20 8.21 -9.12
CA CYS A 106 0.33 6.87 -9.16
C CYS A 106 -0.73 5.87 -8.75
N ASN A 107 -0.80 4.75 -9.46
CA ASN A 107 -1.68 3.63 -9.10
C ASN A 107 -0.79 2.45 -8.75
N VAL A 108 -1.01 1.83 -7.59
CA VAL A 108 -0.31 0.60 -7.20
C VAL A 108 -1.30 -0.46 -6.77
N THR A 109 -1.12 -1.66 -7.29
CA THR A 109 -1.88 -2.84 -6.85
C THR A 109 -0.96 -3.82 -6.12
N TYR A 110 -1.34 -4.19 -4.91
CA TYR A 110 -0.73 -5.24 -4.12
C TYR A 110 -1.65 -6.46 -4.09
N LEU A 111 -1.25 -7.53 -4.78
CA LEU A 111 -1.94 -8.81 -4.73
C LEU A 111 -1.24 -9.71 -3.72
N VAL A 112 -1.90 -9.99 -2.61
CA VAL A 112 -1.40 -10.87 -1.55
C VAL A 112 -2.03 -12.25 -1.71
N SER A 113 -1.21 -13.28 -1.88
CA SER A 113 -1.65 -14.67 -2.02
C SER A 113 -0.87 -15.62 -1.11
N ASN A 114 -1.44 -16.81 -0.89
CA ASN A 114 -0.64 -17.92 -0.38
C ASN A 114 0.40 -18.34 -1.44
N THR A 115 1.47 -18.99 -0.99
CA THR A 115 2.48 -19.64 -1.85
C THR A 115 2.03 -21.04 -2.28
#